data_AF-A0A2C9WGZ3-F1
#
_entry.id   AF-A0A2C9WGZ3-F1
#
_cell.length_a   1.000
_cell.length_b   1.000
_cell.length_c   1.000
_cell.angle_alpha   90.00
_cell.angle_beta   90.00
_cell.angle_gamma   90.00
#
_symmetry.space_group_name_H-M   'P 1'
#
loop_
_entity.id
_entity.type
_entity.pdbx_description
1 polymer ?
#
loop_
_entity_poly.entity_id
_entity_poly.type
_entity_poly.pdbx_seq_one_letter_code
_entity_poly.pdbx_strand_id
1 'polypeptide(L)'
;MGSDSETERSQKQEKDKKKILALSPIAKHLAGKKLCKRTLKLVRRAAEHKCLKRGVKEVVKSIRRGHKGLCVIAGNISPIDVITHVPILCEEADIPYIYVPSKEDLANAGATKRPTCCVLVLTKPTKGELAQEEQEKLKAELSQVAADVSELTSSLF
;
A
#
# COMPACT_ATOMS: atom_id res chain seq x y z
N MET A 1 -21.16 -3.80 33.27
CA MET A 1 -20.05 -3.20 32.49
C MET A 1 -19.86 -3.96 31.17
N GLY A 2 -20.80 -3.88 30.23
CA GLY A 2 -20.75 -4.66 28.98
C GLY A 2 -21.14 -3.88 27.71
N SER A 3 -21.73 -2.69 27.84
CA SER A 3 -22.41 -1.98 26.75
C SER A 3 -21.51 -1.09 25.88
N ASP A 4 -20.30 -0.77 26.32
CA ASP A 4 -19.39 0.10 25.56
C ASP A 4 -18.67 -0.65 24.42
N SER A 5 -18.41 -1.94 24.60
CA SER A 5 -17.61 -2.73 23.64
C SER A 5 -18.37 -3.16 22.38
N GLU A 6 -19.70 -3.27 22.44
CA GLU A 6 -20.55 -3.58 21.27
C GLU A 6 -20.77 -2.32 20.41
N THR A 7 -20.92 -1.16 21.04
CA THR A 7 -21.12 0.13 20.38
C THR A 7 -19.89 0.55 19.57
N GLU A 8 -18.68 0.36 20.13
CA GLU A 8 -17.42 0.60 19.42
C GLU A 8 -17.19 -0.34 18.22
N ARG A 9 -17.55 -1.64 18.36
CA ARG A 9 -17.45 -2.61 17.25
C ARG A 9 -18.41 -2.28 16.11
N SER A 10 -19.62 -1.84 16.45
CA SER A 10 -20.67 -1.47 15.49
C SER A 10 -20.28 -0.22 14.71
N GLN A 11 -19.77 0.81 15.39
CA GLN A 11 -19.26 2.03 14.74
C GLN A 11 -18.02 1.78 13.86
N LYS A 12 -17.15 0.85 14.26
CA LYS A 12 -15.97 0.44 13.48
C LYS A 12 -16.39 -0.34 12.22
N GLN A 13 -17.40 -1.19 12.32
CA GLN A 13 -17.97 -1.90 11.18
C GLN A 13 -18.69 -0.96 10.20
N GLU A 14 -19.41 0.06 10.68
CA GLU A 14 -20.02 1.07 9.81
C GLU A 14 -18.99 1.96 9.11
N LYS A 15 -17.93 2.37 9.81
CA LYS A 15 -16.81 3.12 9.20
C LYS A 15 -16.07 2.28 8.16
N ASP A 16 -15.82 1.00 8.45
CA ASP A 16 -15.22 0.07 7.48
C ASP A 16 -16.13 -0.12 6.26
N LYS A 17 -17.46 -0.23 6.44
CA LYS A 17 -18.43 -0.30 5.34
C LYS A 17 -18.47 0.99 4.50
N LYS A 18 -18.47 2.18 5.12
CA LYS A 18 -18.41 3.46 4.41
C LYS A 18 -17.09 3.65 3.64
N LYS A 19 -15.96 3.17 4.18
CA LYS A 19 -14.67 3.14 3.47
C LYS A 19 -14.71 2.23 2.25
N ILE A 20 -15.47 1.13 2.31
CA ILE A 20 -15.67 0.21 1.17
C ILE A 20 -16.61 0.80 0.12
N LEU A 21 -17.65 1.55 0.52
CA LEU A 21 -18.59 2.23 -0.39
C LEU A 21 -17.96 3.36 -1.21
N ALA A 22 -16.84 3.94 -0.76
CA ALA A 22 -16.09 4.97 -1.48
C ALA A 22 -14.90 4.41 -2.29
N LEU A 23 -14.82 3.10 -2.46
CA LEU A 23 -13.79 2.47 -3.29
C LEU A 23 -14.07 2.72 -4.77
N SER A 24 -13.02 3.12 -5.47
CA SER A 24 -13.02 3.18 -6.93
C SER A 24 -13.24 1.78 -7.53
N PRO A 25 -14.01 1.66 -8.63
CA PRO A 25 -14.24 0.37 -9.32
C PRO A 25 -12.97 -0.37 -9.75
N ILE A 26 -11.83 0.32 -9.81
CA ILE A 26 -10.53 -0.23 -10.21
C ILE A 26 -9.86 -1.01 -9.07
N ALA A 27 -10.31 -0.85 -7.82
CA ALA A 27 -9.74 -1.54 -6.66
C ALA A 27 -10.18 -3.02 -6.57
N LYS A 28 -9.97 -3.79 -7.63
CA LYS A 28 -10.28 -5.23 -7.70
C LYS A 28 -9.38 -6.06 -6.78
N HIS A 29 -8.09 -5.69 -6.67
CA HIS A 29 -7.13 -6.33 -5.76
C HIS A 29 -7.13 -5.68 -4.37
N LEU A 30 -8.30 -5.63 -3.73
CA LEU A 30 -8.44 -5.04 -2.40
C LEU A 30 -7.75 -5.92 -1.36
N ALA A 31 -6.83 -5.34 -0.60
CA ALA A 31 -6.16 -6.00 0.50
C ALA A 31 -7.18 -6.49 1.54
N GLY A 32 -7.26 -7.81 1.76
CA GLY A 32 -8.02 -8.36 2.88
C GLY A 32 -7.58 -7.76 4.22
N LYS A 33 -8.45 -7.76 5.24
CA LYS A 33 -8.17 -7.11 6.54
C LYS A 33 -6.83 -7.50 7.17
N LYS A 34 -6.38 -8.75 6.97
CA LYS A 34 -5.09 -9.26 7.44
C LYS A 34 -3.91 -8.69 6.64
N LEU A 35 -4.03 -8.65 5.31
CA LEU A 35 -3.01 -8.13 4.41
C LEU A 35 -2.86 -6.63 4.55
N CYS A 36 -3.96 -5.88 4.58
CA CYS A 36 -3.95 -4.44 4.77
C CYS A 36 -3.17 -4.02 6.02
N LYS A 37 -3.36 -4.72 7.16
CA LYS A 37 -2.60 -4.45 8.39
C LYS A 37 -1.11 -4.75 8.25
N ARG A 38 -0.75 -5.84 7.57
CA ARG A 38 0.65 -6.21 7.30
C ARG A 38 1.32 -5.19 6.38
N THR A 39 0.68 -4.83 5.27
CA THR A 39 1.15 -3.82 4.33
C THR A 39 1.34 -2.46 5.00
N LEU A 40 0.39 -1.99 5.81
CA LEU A 40 0.51 -0.71 6.51
C LEU A 40 1.66 -0.71 7.54
N LYS A 41 1.90 -1.82 8.25
CA LYS A 41 3.07 -1.97 9.14
C LYS A 41 4.38 -1.92 8.37
N LEU A 42 4.43 -2.62 7.23
CA LEU A 42 5.60 -2.63 6.35
C LEU A 42 5.90 -1.23 5.83
N VAL A 43 4.89 -0.51 5.32
CA VAL A 43 5.03 0.87 4.85
C VAL A 43 5.55 1.76 5.98
N ARG A 44 5.04 1.62 7.22
CA ARG A 44 5.51 2.40 8.37
C ARG A 44 7.00 2.19 8.66
N ARG A 45 7.46 0.94 8.69
CA ARG A 45 8.89 0.63 8.87
C ARG A 45 9.72 1.19 7.71
N ALA A 46 9.29 0.96 6.47
CA ALA A 46 9.98 1.50 5.31
C ALA A 46 10.03 3.05 5.29
N ALA A 47 9.05 3.73 5.91
CA ALA A 47 9.03 5.18 6.07
C ALA A 47 10.15 5.65 7.01
N GLU A 48 10.35 4.97 8.14
CA GLU A 48 11.41 5.24 9.12
C GLU A 48 12.80 5.12 8.46
N HIS A 49 12.97 4.11 7.61
CA HIS A 49 14.20 3.84 6.87
C HIS A 49 14.33 4.61 5.54
N LYS A 50 13.44 5.58 5.25
CA LYS A 50 13.45 6.40 4.01
C LYS A 50 13.48 5.57 2.70
N CYS A 51 12.95 4.35 2.72
CA CYS A 51 12.86 3.44 1.57
C CYS A 51 11.56 3.59 0.76
N LEU A 52 10.81 4.67 1.00
CA LEU A 52 9.53 4.92 0.34
C LEU A 52 9.64 5.99 -0.74
N LYS A 53 9.00 5.74 -1.88
CA LYS A 53 8.63 6.75 -2.87
C LYS A 53 7.15 7.03 -2.77
N ARG A 54 6.80 8.31 -2.69
CA ARG A 54 5.45 8.75 -2.33
C ARG A 54 4.88 9.62 -3.44
N GLY A 55 3.66 9.30 -3.86
CA GLY A 55 2.95 10.03 -4.89
C GLY A 55 3.26 9.53 -6.30
N VAL A 56 2.30 9.76 -7.18
CA VAL A 56 2.29 9.23 -8.55
C VAL A 56 3.55 9.61 -9.34
N LYS A 57 3.97 10.89 -9.27
CA LYS A 57 5.15 11.38 -9.99
C LYS A 57 6.44 10.67 -9.56
N GLU A 58 6.60 10.39 -8.27
CA GLU A 58 7.79 9.69 -7.77
C GLU A 58 7.75 8.20 -8.09
N VAL A 59 6.58 7.57 -7.94
CA VAL A 59 6.37 6.15 -8.24
C VAL A 59 6.67 5.89 -9.72
N VAL A 60 6.05 6.63 -10.64
CA VAL A 60 6.27 6.51 -12.08
C VAL A 60 7.75 6.73 -12.44
N LYS A 61 8.39 7.74 -11.85
CA LYS A 61 9.83 7.98 -12.07
C LYS A 61 10.70 6.83 -11.58
N SER A 62 10.31 6.18 -10.48
CA SER A 62 11.04 5.05 -9.90
C SER A 62 10.89 3.79 -10.75
N ILE A 63 9.67 3.50 -11.22
CA ILE A 63 9.38 2.39 -12.13
C ILE A 63 10.17 2.55 -13.43
N ARG A 64 10.16 3.75 -14.04
CA ARG A 64 10.93 4.06 -15.25
C ARG A 64 12.45 3.95 -15.07
N ARG A 65 12.96 4.03 -13.84
CA ARG A 65 14.39 3.82 -13.52
C ARG A 65 14.73 2.34 -13.31
N GLY A 66 13.76 1.43 -13.42
CA GLY A 66 13.95 0.00 -13.19
C GLY A 66 14.00 -0.38 -11.71
N HIS A 67 13.56 0.50 -10.80
CA HIS A 67 13.50 0.15 -9.38
C HIS A 67 12.30 -0.76 -9.12
N LYS A 68 12.58 -1.99 -8.65
CA LYS A 68 11.57 -2.97 -8.26
C LYS A 68 11.22 -2.87 -6.77
N GLY A 69 10.02 -3.29 -6.43
CA GLY A 69 9.49 -3.18 -5.08
C GLY A 69 8.05 -3.66 -4.97
N LEU A 70 7.30 -3.09 -4.02
CA LEU A 70 5.86 -3.31 -3.84
C LEU A 70 5.13 -1.98 -3.99
N CYS A 71 4.15 -1.90 -4.89
CA CYS A 71 3.32 -0.72 -5.04
C CYS A 71 2.06 -0.83 -4.17
N VAL A 72 1.76 0.20 -3.40
CA VAL A 72 0.57 0.29 -2.57
C VAL A 72 -0.26 1.47 -3.07
N ILE A 73 -1.48 1.19 -3.50
CA ILE A 73 -2.38 2.18 -4.10
C ILE A 73 -3.60 2.32 -3.18
N ALA A 74 -4.06 3.54 -2.94
CA ALA A 74 -5.32 3.72 -2.21
C ALA A 74 -6.54 3.59 -3.15
N GLY A 75 -7.60 2.95 -2.69
CA GLY A 75 -8.81 2.73 -3.48
C GLY A 75 -9.81 3.88 -3.41
N ASN A 76 -9.74 4.77 -2.41
CA ASN A 76 -10.68 5.89 -2.22
C ASN A 76 -10.19 7.23 -2.84
N ILE A 77 -9.58 7.14 -4.01
CA ILE A 77 -8.95 8.28 -4.66
C ILE A 77 -9.87 8.85 -5.73
N SER A 78 -9.96 10.17 -5.72
CA SER A 78 -10.64 10.97 -6.71
C SER A 78 -9.70 12.12 -7.11
N PRO A 79 -9.52 12.38 -8.41
CA PRO A 79 -10.10 11.69 -9.56
C PRO A 79 -9.41 10.36 -9.90
N ILE A 80 -10.12 9.48 -10.60
CA ILE A 80 -9.66 8.13 -10.97
C ILE A 80 -8.51 8.16 -11.99
N ASP A 81 -8.48 9.18 -12.85
CA ASP A 81 -7.50 9.35 -13.94
C ASP A 81 -6.04 9.44 -13.44
N VAL A 82 -5.87 9.84 -12.17
CA VAL A 82 -4.57 9.95 -11.53
C VAL A 82 -3.97 8.59 -11.19
N ILE A 83 -4.76 7.51 -11.16
CA ILE A 83 -4.29 6.17 -10.78
C ILE A 83 -4.34 5.20 -11.93
N THR A 84 -5.24 5.35 -12.90
CA THR A 84 -5.45 4.40 -13.99
C THR A 84 -4.15 3.96 -14.68
N HIS A 85 -3.18 4.86 -14.83
CA HIS A 85 -1.89 4.57 -15.45
C HIS A 85 -0.87 3.87 -14.53
N VAL A 86 -1.04 3.92 -13.21
CA VAL A 86 -0.07 3.36 -12.24
C VAL A 86 -0.08 1.82 -12.23
N PRO A 87 -1.22 1.12 -12.14
CA PRO A 87 -1.29 -0.34 -12.23
C PRO A 87 -0.72 -0.86 -13.55
N ILE A 88 -1.04 -0.20 -14.68
CA ILE A 88 -0.54 -0.58 -16.01
C ILE A 88 1.00 -0.55 -16.03
N LEU A 89 1.60 0.53 -15.52
CA LEU A 89 3.05 0.64 -15.40
C LEU A 89 3.66 -0.38 -14.42
N CYS A 90 2.93 -0.77 -13.38
CA CYS A 90 3.37 -1.81 -12.46
C CYS A 90 3.35 -3.19 -13.15
N GLU A 91 2.34 -3.49 -13.96
CA GLU A 91 2.25 -4.74 -14.73
C GLU A 91 3.35 -4.82 -15.79
N GLU A 92 3.61 -3.75 -16.55
CA GLU A 92 4.71 -3.71 -17.53
C GLU A 92 6.09 -3.90 -16.90
N ALA A 93 6.25 -3.55 -15.62
CA ALA A 93 7.51 -3.64 -14.89
C ALA A 93 7.63 -4.90 -14.00
N ASP A 94 6.64 -5.80 -14.03
CA ASP A 94 6.50 -6.95 -13.14
C ASP A 94 6.60 -6.56 -11.65
N ILE A 95 5.95 -5.46 -11.27
CA ILE A 95 5.92 -4.96 -9.89
C ILE A 95 4.57 -5.33 -9.25
N PRO A 96 4.58 -6.13 -8.17
CA PRO A 96 3.35 -6.46 -7.46
C PRO A 96 2.73 -5.20 -6.87
N TYR A 97 1.40 -5.08 -6.98
CA TYR A 97 0.65 -3.94 -6.46
C TYR A 97 -0.59 -4.37 -5.67
N ILE A 98 -0.96 -3.58 -4.66
CA ILE A 98 -2.10 -3.86 -3.78
C ILE A 98 -2.94 -2.61 -3.54
N TYR A 99 -4.27 -2.78 -3.47
CA TYR A 99 -5.17 -1.69 -3.09
C TYR A 99 -5.49 -1.68 -1.60
N VAL A 100 -5.33 -0.52 -0.98
CA VAL A 100 -5.72 -0.24 0.41
C VAL A 100 -6.98 0.62 0.41
N PRO A 101 -7.98 0.37 1.27
CA PRO A 101 -9.25 1.09 1.21
C PRO A 101 -9.17 2.59 1.54
N SER A 102 -8.15 3.03 2.26
CA SER A 102 -8.04 4.41 2.73
C SER A 102 -6.67 5.05 2.43
N LYS A 103 -6.70 6.17 1.71
CA LYS A 103 -5.56 7.07 1.48
C LYS A 103 -5.04 7.74 2.75
N GLU A 104 -5.90 7.91 3.76
CA GLU A 104 -5.52 8.51 5.06
C GLU A 104 -4.68 7.52 5.86
N ASP A 105 -5.10 6.25 5.89
CA ASP A 105 -4.37 5.19 6.58
C ASP A 105 -3.00 4.96 5.92
N LEU A 106 -2.95 5.05 4.58
CA LEU A 106 -1.71 4.99 3.80
C LEU A 106 -0.80 6.21 4.07
N ALA A 107 -1.35 7.42 4.13
CA ALA A 107 -0.57 8.63 4.43
C ALA A 107 0.01 8.62 5.85
N ASN A 108 -0.77 8.15 6.82
CA ASN A 108 -0.33 7.95 8.20
C ASN A 108 0.80 6.93 8.27
N ALA A 109 0.70 5.81 7.55
CA ALA A 109 1.77 4.82 7.45
C ALA A 109 3.02 5.38 6.75
N GLY A 110 2.85 6.21 5.71
CA GLY A 110 3.94 6.85 4.98
C GLY A 110 4.62 8.02 5.71
N ALA A 111 4.24 8.28 6.97
CA ALA A 111 4.71 9.39 7.80
C ALA A 111 4.54 10.77 7.12
N THR A 112 3.43 10.98 6.40
CA THR A 112 3.14 12.25 5.72
C THR A 112 1.79 12.82 6.12
N LYS A 113 1.74 14.13 6.39
CA LYS A 113 0.49 14.86 6.65
C LYS A 113 -0.37 15.05 5.40
N ARG A 114 0.19 14.89 4.19
CA ARG A 114 -0.56 15.02 2.93
C ARG A 114 -1.13 13.66 2.50
N PRO A 115 -2.41 13.59 2.09
CA PRO A 115 -3.00 12.35 1.60
C PRO A 115 -2.18 11.83 0.41
N THR A 116 -1.76 10.58 0.50
CA THR A 116 -0.87 9.97 -0.49
C THR A 116 -1.66 8.99 -1.33
N CYS A 117 -1.58 9.17 -2.65
CA CYS A 117 -2.34 8.34 -3.59
C CYS A 117 -1.74 6.95 -3.76
N CYS A 118 -0.43 6.93 -3.97
CA CYS A 118 0.35 5.72 -4.23
C CYS A 118 1.67 5.82 -3.48
N VAL A 119 2.14 4.67 -2.99
CA VAL A 119 3.41 4.53 -2.31
C VAL A 119 4.12 3.33 -2.90
N LEU A 120 5.36 3.52 -3.35
CA LEU A 120 6.22 2.42 -3.77
C LEU A 120 7.24 2.16 -2.66
N VAL A 121 7.18 0.94 -2.12
CA VAL A 121 8.18 0.45 -1.18
C VAL A 121 9.32 -0.16 -1.97
N LEU A 122 10.53 0.36 -1.79
CA LEU A 122 11.72 -0.13 -2.46
C LEU A 122 12.43 -1.18 -1.59
N THR A 123 13.06 -2.15 -2.25
CA THR A 123 13.93 -3.16 -1.59
C THR A 123 15.31 -2.59 -1.23
N LYS A 124 15.66 -1.43 -1.79
CA LYS A 124 16.91 -0.71 -1.50
C LYS A 124 16.60 0.74 -1.13
N PRO A 125 17.29 1.31 -0.12
CA PRO A 125 17.17 2.73 0.21
C PRO A 125 17.61 3.60 -0.96
N THR A 126 16.91 4.72 -1.20
CA THR A 126 17.27 5.63 -2.31
C THR A 126 18.46 6.53 -1.99
N LYS A 127 18.78 6.72 -0.69
CA LYS A 127 19.95 7.47 -0.19
C LYS A 127 20.33 6.93 1.19
N GLY A 128 21.58 6.49 1.33
CA GLY A 128 22.14 5.95 2.57
C GLY A 128 22.26 4.43 2.57
N GLU A 129 23.15 3.91 3.42
CA GLU A 129 23.21 2.50 3.78
C GLU A 129 22.31 2.26 4.97
N LEU A 130 21.48 1.23 4.89
CA LEU A 130 20.79 0.68 6.05
C LEU A 130 21.64 -0.44 6.61
N ALA A 131 21.49 -0.72 7.91
CA ALA A 131 22.05 -1.94 8.47
C ALA A 131 21.56 -3.12 7.63
N GLN A 132 22.49 -3.96 7.16
CA GLN A 132 22.17 -5.08 6.26
C GLN A 132 21.07 -5.98 6.86
N GLU A 133 21.07 -6.18 8.18
CA GLU A 133 20.04 -6.93 8.88
C GLU A 133 18.63 -6.33 8.75
N GLU A 134 18.47 -5.01 8.86
CA GLU A 134 17.17 -4.34 8.72
C GLU A 134 16.70 -4.35 7.28
N GLN A 135 17.63 -4.18 6.35
CA GLN A 135 17.35 -4.26 4.93
C GLN A 135 16.88 -5.67 4.52
N GLU A 136 17.53 -6.71 5.03
CA GLU A 136 17.11 -8.09 4.79
C GLU A 136 15.75 -8.40 5.41
N LYS A 137 15.50 -7.93 6.64
CA LYS A 137 14.17 -8.07 7.30
C LYS A 137 13.07 -7.39 6.48
N LEU A 138 13.29 -6.14 6.03
CA LEU A 138 12.35 -5.42 5.18
C LEU A 138 12.13 -6.14 3.84
N LYS A 139 13.19 -6.67 3.24
CA LYS A 139 13.12 -7.40 1.98
C LYS A 139 12.36 -8.72 2.14
N ALA A 140 12.55 -9.43 3.25
CA ALA A 140 11.83 -10.65 3.56
C ALA A 140 10.33 -10.38 3.75
N GLU A 141 9.96 -9.36 4.54
CA GLU A 141 8.57 -8.95 4.72
C GLU A 141 7.93 -8.47 3.41
N LEU A 142 8.68 -7.72 2.60
CA LEU A 142 8.23 -7.28 1.28
C LEU A 142 8.01 -8.47 0.34
N SER A 143 8.93 -9.43 0.32
CA SER A 143 8.78 -10.64 -0.49
C SER A 143 7.56 -11.45 -0.07
N GLN A 144 7.31 -11.57 1.24
CA GLN A 144 6.15 -12.30 1.75
C GLN A 144 4.84 -11.59 1.40
N VAL A 145 4.76 -10.27 1.59
CA VAL A 145 3.57 -9.49 1.20
C VAL A 145 3.40 -9.49 -0.32
N ALA A 146 4.48 -9.43 -1.09
CA ALA A 146 4.45 -9.51 -2.55
C ALA A 146 3.94 -10.85 -3.05
N ALA A 147 4.35 -11.96 -2.42
CA ALA A 147 3.84 -13.30 -2.74
C ALA A 147 2.34 -13.39 -2.46
N ASP A 148 1.90 -12.98 -1.27
CA ASP A 148 0.46 -12.97 -0.91
C ASP A 148 -0.36 -12.09 -1.88
N VAL A 149 0.23 -10.98 -2.35
CA VAL A 149 -0.41 -10.09 -3.34
C VAL A 149 -0.47 -10.75 -4.71
N SER A 150 0.61 -11.39 -5.15
CA SER A 150 0.63 -12.12 -6.42
C SER A 150 -0.38 -13.25 -6.45
N GLU A 151 -0.53 -13.98 -5.33
CA GLU A 151 -1.56 -15.03 -5.18
C GLU A 151 -2.97 -14.45 -5.24
N LEU A 152 -3.23 -13.32 -4.58
CA LEU A 152 -4.52 -12.64 -4.67
C LEU A 152 -4.83 -12.21 -6.10
N THR A 153 -3.85 -11.61 -6.80
CA THR A 153 -4.01 -11.20 -8.19
C THR A 153 -4.29 -12.40 -9.08
N SER A 154 -3.57 -13.51 -8.90
CA SER A 154 -3.76 -14.75 -9.66
C SER A 154 -5.08 -15.45 -9.36
N SER A 155 -5.66 -15.25 -8.18
CA SER A 155 -6.96 -15.82 -7.80
C SER A 155 -8.16 -15.04 -8.35
N LEU A 156 -7.91 -13.83 -8.89
CA LEU A 156 -8.92 -12.91 -9.41
C LEU A 156 -9.02 -12.93 -10.95
N PHE A 157 -8.12 -13.64 -11.62
CA PHE A 157 -8.14 -13.93 -13.06
C PHE A 157 -8.35 -15.43 -13.29
#